data_AF-R9JL65-F1
#
_entry.id   AF-R9JL65-F1
#
_cell.length_a   1.000
_cell.length_b   1.000
_cell.length_c   1.000
_cell.angle_alpha   90.00
_cell.angle_beta   90.00
_cell.angle_gamma   90.00
#
_symmetry.space_group_name_H-M   'P 1'
#
loop_
_entity.id
_entity.type
_entity.pdbx_description
1 polymer ?
#
loop_
_entity_poly.entity_id
_entity_poly.type
_entity_poly.pdbx_seq_one_letter_code
_entity_poly.pdbx_strand_id
1 'polypeptide(L)'
;MNISYFQKINNTYKSKSRQETDLYLLNRHVDECFADTVDYHVVKRNGEPFELLIIKDTDNNTFKKKIKSRPSDKFNLGDYIEWNNQIWLVTLVDTDDKTYHSGYMYLCTVPLRWQNSEGKIIERYVYAEDFTKYSNGVTGNNTITIGDNQYGLTLPVDSETKKLKRDMRFPLDFDDSEQPDIYKLTNRKVKLSDNQYFGRGGTMVVTMSFDAFNTNEDKKVVMENGQEVWICNYNNSASPLPPTPSEPNETTDLRCVISGNTNLKNGYRRSYTVIFSDKDGNVIDWQNINFKWNIVNNSGLITNAYENKIDILFDNEDLIGSSFLLQVIVAGEVLAESKITIIE
;
A
#
# COMPACT_ATOMS: atom_id res chain seq x y z
N MET A 1 -4.94 -38.67 -34.51
CA MET A 1 -4.26 -38.62 -33.20
C MET A 1 -5.30 -38.66 -32.10
N ASN A 2 -5.16 -39.54 -31.12
CA ASN A 2 -6.08 -39.64 -29.97
C ASN A 2 -5.80 -38.48 -29.00
N ILE A 3 -6.82 -37.67 -28.69
CA ILE A 3 -6.69 -36.47 -27.82
C ILE A 3 -6.12 -36.83 -26.44
N SER A 4 -6.46 -38.01 -25.92
CA SER A 4 -6.00 -38.48 -24.61
C SER A 4 -4.51 -38.83 -24.61
N TYR A 5 -3.94 -39.21 -25.76
CA TYR A 5 -2.49 -39.43 -25.91
C TYR A 5 -1.73 -38.10 -25.92
N PHE A 6 -2.24 -37.10 -26.65
CA PHE A 6 -1.66 -35.75 -26.68
C PHE A 6 -1.74 -35.04 -25.31
N GLN A 7 -2.84 -35.24 -24.56
CA GLN A 7 -3.01 -34.68 -23.21
C GLN A 7 -2.05 -35.26 -22.17
N LYS A 8 -1.75 -36.56 -22.27
CA LYS A 8 -0.83 -37.25 -21.34
C LYS A 8 0.63 -36.80 -21.50
N ILE A 9 1.08 -36.55 -22.73
CA ILE A 9 2.46 -36.09 -23.00
C ILE A 9 2.67 -34.65 -22.52
N ASN A 10 1.63 -33.82 -22.61
CA ASN A 10 1.72 -32.39 -22.35
C ASN A 10 1.25 -31.96 -20.94
N ASN A 11 0.96 -32.91 -20.05
CA ASN A 11 0.35 -32.66 -18.73
C ASN A 11 -0.98 -31.86 -18.79
N THR A 12 -1.74 -31.95 -19.88
CA THR A 12 -3.01 -31.22 -20.08
C THR A 12 -4.25 -32.08 -19.84
N TYR A 13 -4.15 -33.04 -18.91
CA TYR A 13 -5.20 -34.01 -18.59
C TYR A 13 -6.52 -33.40 -18.09
N LYS A 14 -6.52 -32.11 -17.71
CA LYS A 14 -7.72 -31.37 -17.26
C LYS A 14 -8.44 -30.61 -18.38
N SER A 15 -7.88 -30.55 -19.59
CA SER A 15 -8.44 -29.82 -20.72
C SER A 15 -9.60 -30.59 -21.37
N LYS A 16 -10.68 -29.88 -21.70
CA LYS A 16 -11.90 -30.42 -22.31
C LYS A 16 -11.94 -30.28 -23.84
N SER A 17 -11.03 -29.50 -24.42
CA SER A 17 -10.97 -29.26 -25.87
C SER A 17 -9.55 -29.05 -26.38
N ARG A 18 -9.34 -29.24 -27.69
CA ARG A 18 -8.05 -28.93 -28.33
C ARG A 18 -7.65 -27.47 -28.12
N GLN A 19 -8.59 -26.54 -28.24
CA GLN A 19 -8.36 -25.11 -28.05
C GLN A 19 -7.85 -24.79 -26.64
N GLU A 20 -8.42 -25.40 -25.60
CA GLU A 20 -7.95 -25.22 -24.22
C GLU A 20 -6.55 -25.78 -24.01
N THR A 21 -6.25 -26.95 -24.61
CA THR A 21 -4.91 -27.53 -24.54
C THR A 21 -3.88 -26.62 -25.22
N ASP A 22 -4.19 -26.13 -26.42
CA ASP A 22 -3.31 -25.25 -27.18
C ASP A 22 -3.08 -23.91 -26.44
N LEU A 23 -4.12 -23.34 -25.84
CA LEU A 23 -4.01 -22.13 -25.01
C LEU A 23 -3.16 -22.36 -23.76
N TYR A 24 -3.34 -23.49 -23.06
CA TYR A 24 -2.54 -23.81 -21.88
C TYR A 24 -1.05 -23.94 -22.23
N LEU A 25 -0.73 -24.65 -23.30
CA LEU A 25 0.65 -24.80 -23.78
C LEU A 25 1.26 -23.45 -24.17
N LEU A 26 0.47 -22.59 -24.84
CA LEU A 26 0.89 -21.25 -25.19
C LEU A 26 1.15 -20.40 -23.94
N ASN A 27 0.26 -20.41 -22.95
CA ASN A 27 0.42 -19.64 -21.73
C ASN A 27 1.66 -20.09 -20.94
N ARG A 28 1.92 -21.40 -20.84
CA ARG A 28 3.15 -21.91 -20.22
C ARG A 28 4.39 -21.42 -20.95
N HIS A 29 4.40 -21.47 -22.28
CA HIS A 29 5.53 -20.97 -23.07
C HIS A 29 5.73 -19.46 -22.92
N VAL A 30 4.63 -18.69 -22.90
CA VAL A 30 4.67 -17.25 -22.62
C VAL A 30 5.27 -16.98 -21.25
N ASP A 31 4.86 -17.72 -20.21
CA ASP A 31 5.42 -17.56 -18.88
C ASP A 31 6.93 -17.91 -18.84
N GLU A 32 7.36 -18.97 -19.52
CA GLU A 32 8.78 -19.34 -19.57
C GLU A 32 9.64 -18.27 -20.26
N CYS A 33 9.14 -17.66 -21.35
CA CYS A 33 9.90 -16.72 -22.18
C CYS A 33 9.57 -15.24 -21.93
N PHE A 34 8.73 -14.91 -20.94
CA PHE A 34 8.25 -13.55 -20.72
C PHE A 34 9.38 -12.55 -20.49
N ALA A 35 10.44 -12.96 -19.78
CA ALA A 35 11.58 -12.12 -19.46
C ALA A 35 12.65 -12.05 -20.57
N ASP A 36 12.50 -12.82 -21.65
CA ASP A 36 13.51 -12.94 -22.71
C ASP A 36 13.46 -11.77 -23.73
N THR A 37 12.67 -10.73 -23.45
CA THR A 37 12.48 -9.59 -24.35
C THR A 37 13.13 -8.33 -23.81
N VAL A 38 13.58 -7.44 -24.70
CA VAL A 38 14.18 -6.14 -24.31
C VAL A 38 13.18 -5.18 -23.64
N ASP A 39 11.88 -5.43 -23.83
CA ASP A 39 10.80 -4.62 -23.24
C ASP A 39 10.44 -5.08 -21.81
N TYR A 40 11.09 -6.13 -21.29
CA TYR A 40 10.83 -6.66 -19.96
C TYR A 40 11.42 -5.75 -18.87
N HIS A 41 10.57 -5.43 -17.88
CA HIS A 41 10.96 -4.66 -16.72
C HIS A 41 10.34 -5.23 -15.44
N VAL A 42 11.12 -5.15 -14.36
CA VAL A 42 10.61 -5.25 -13.00
C VAL A 42 10.28 -3.83 -12.53
N VAL A 43 9.02 -3.60 -12.21
CA VAL A 43 8.45 -2.29 -11.84
C VAL A 43 7.78 -2.39 -10.46
N LYS A 44 7.28 -1.26 -9.94
CA LYS A 44 6.38 -1.30 -8.79
C LYS A 44 4.96 -0.99 -9.23
N ARG A 45 4.03 -1.88 -8.93
CA ARG A 45 2.60 -1.68 -9.09
C ARG A 45 1.98 -1.37 -7.75
N ASN A 46 1.46 -0.16 -7.58
CA ASN A 46 0.90 0.32 -6.30
C ASN A 46 1.86 0.09 -5.11
N GLY A 47 3.17 0.28 -5.32
CA GLY A 47 4.22 0.07 -4.32
C GLY A 47 4.84 -1.34 -4.29
N GLU A 48 4.16 -2.36 -4.82
CA GLU A 48 4.62 -3.76 -4.78
C GLU A 48 5.38 -4.16 -6.05
N PRO A 49 6.44 -5.00 -5.97
CA PRO A 49 7.15 -5.50 -7.14
C PRO A 49 6.21 -6.20 -8.14
N PHE A 50 6.36 -5.89 -9.43
CA PHE A 50 5.55 -6.45 -10.50
C PHE A 50 6.35 -6.57 -11.80
N GLU A 51 6.08 -7.60 -12.59
CA GLU A 51 6.75 -7.82 -13.88
C GLU A 51 5.85 -7.37 -15.03
N LEU A 52 6.41 -6.57 -15.94
CA LEU A 52 5.65 -5.97 -17.03
C LEU A 52 6.51 -5.82 -18.29
N LEU A 53 5.92 -6.09 -19.45
CA LEU A 53 6.48 -5.64 -20.72
C LEU A 53 5.99 -4.22 -20.99
N ILE A 54 6.91 -3.28 -21.17
CA ILE A 54 6.59 -1.87 -21.47
C ILE A 54 7.05 -1.57 -22.88
N ILE A 55 6.10 -1.53 -23.80
CA ILE A 55 6.35 -1.47 -25.23
C ILE A 55 6.11 -0.03 -25.71
N LYS A 56 7.03 0.49 -26.54
CA LYS A 56 6.86 1.78 -27.20
C LYS A 56 5.65 1.70 -28.15
N ASP A 57 4.69 2.61 -27.97
CA ASP A 57 3.53 2.70 -28.86
C ASP A 57 3.93 3.20 -30.26
N THR A 58 3.22 2.75 -31.29
CA THR A 58 3.52 3.09 -32.70
C THR A 58 3.24 4.55 -33.03
N ASP A 59 2.38 5.19 -32.24
CA ASP A 59 1.88 6.55 -32.50
C ASP A 59 2.85 7.66 -32.03
N ASN A 60 4.06 7.29 -31.59
CA ASN A 60 5.11 8.19 -31.07
C ASN A 60 4.66 9.08 -29.89
N ASN A 61 3.52 8.78 -29.27
CA ASN A 61 3.06 9.45 -28.06
C ASN A 61 3.94 9.04 -26.88
N THR A 62 4.73 9.96 -26.35
CA THR A 62 5.65 9.70 -25.23
C THR A 62 4.93 9.53 -23.90
N PHE A 63 3.71 10.05 -23.77
CA PHE A 63 2.90 9.98 -22.55
C PHE A 63 2.08 8.70 -22.44
N LYS A 64 2.14 7.82 -23.45
CA LYS A 64 1.36 6.58 -23.51
C LYS A 64 2.27 5.39 -23.79
N LYS A 65 2.07 4.31 -23.05
CA LYS A 65 2.80 3.04 -23.27
C LYS A 65 1.82 1.88 -23.35
N LYS A 66 2.10 0.96 -24.26
CA LYS A 66 1.42 -0.33 -24.29
C LYS A 66 2.08 -1.23 -23.26
N ILE A 67 1.27 -1.89 -22.45
CA ILE A 67 1.75 -2.77 -21.40
C ILE A 67 1.18 -4.16 -21.52
N LYS A 68 1.97 -5.16 -21.14
CA LYS A 68 1.53 -6.55 -21.03
C LYS A 68 2.09 -7.19 -19.78
N SER A 69 1.28 -7.96 -19.08
CA SER A 69 1.74 -8.84 -18.00
C SER A 69 1.47 -10.30 -18.34
N ARG A 70 2.05 -11.19 -17.54
CA ARG A 70 1.85 -12.63 -17.62
C ARG A 70 0.37 -12.99 -17.54
N PRO A 71 -0.08 -14.08 -18.17
CA PRO A 71 -1.45 -14.56 -18.00
C PRO A 71 -1.79 -14.98 -16.55
N SER A 72 -0.78 -15.29 -15.73
CA SER A 72 -0.94 -15.59 -14.30
C SER A 72 -1.08 -14.34 -13.43
N ASP A 73 -0.55 -13.19 -13.87
CA ASP A 73 -0.46 -11.95 -13.10
C ASP A 73 -1.22 -10.81 -13.78
N LYS A 74 -2.38 -10.45 -13.25
CA LYS A 74 -3.24 -9.41 -13.83
C LYS A 74 -2.95 -8.02 -13.22
N PHE A 75 -2.97 -6.96 -14.03
CA PHE A 75 -3.08 -5.55 -13.58
C PHE A 75 -4.44 -4.96 -13.97
N ASN A 76 -4.94 -3.99 -13.22
CA ASN A 76 -6.29 -3.45 -13.34
C ASN A 76 -6.31 -1.97 -13.73
N LEU A 77 -7.48 -1.49 -14.16
CA LEU A 77 -7.70 -0.07 -14.37
C LEU A 77 -7.53 0.69 -13.06
N GLY A 78 -6.78 1.78 -13.12
CA GLY A 78 -6.46 2.62 -11.97
C GLY A 78 -5.22 2.18 -11.19
N ASP A 79 -4.56 1.08 -11.56
CA ASP A 79 -3.27 0.73 -10.96
C ASP A 79 -2.20 1.77 -11.33
N TYR A 80 -1.38 2.15 -10.36
CA TYR A 80 -0.16 2.92 -10.58
C TYR A 80 1.00 2.01 -10.91
N ILE A 81 1.79 2.38 -11.91
CA ILE A 81 3.03 1.72 -12.29
C ILE A 81 4.17 2.73 -12.12
N GLU A 82 5.09 2.47 -11.22
CA GLU A 82 6.34 3.23 -11.08
C GLU A 82 7.41 2.59 -11.96
N TRP A 83 7.83 3.33 -12.98
CA TRP A 83 8.85 2.89 -13.93
C TRP A 83 9.67 4.08 -14.39
N ASN A 84 10.99 3.90 -14.44
CA ASN A 84 11.95 4.94 -14.86
C ASN A 84 11.80 6.26 -14.06
N ASN A 85 11.65 6.14 -12.73
CA ASN A 85 11.43 7.24 -11.79
C ASN A 85 10.20 8.12 -12.13
N GLN A 86 9.23 7.55 -12.84
CA GLN A 86 7.99 8.19 -13.25
C GLN A 86 6.80 7.36 -12.78
N ILE A 87 5.68 8.04 -12.53
CA ILE A 87 4.43 7.41 -12.11
C ILE A 87 3.49 7.37 -13.31
N TRP A 88 3.01 6.18 -13.63
CA TRP A 88 2.09 5.93 -14.74
C TRP A 88 0.78 5.39 -14.20
N LEU A 89 -0.33 5.75 -14.83
CA LEU A 89 -1.67 5.28 -14.47
C LEU A 89 -2.19 4.33 -15.56
N VAL A 90 -2.62 3.12 -15.19
CA VAL A 90 -3.30 2.22 -16.13
C VAL A 90 -4.70 2.75 -16.42
N THR A 91 -4.92 3.20 -17.65
CA THR A 91 -6.19 3.81 -18.09
C THR A 91 -6.99 2.92 -19.04
N LEU A 92 -6.35 1.91 -19.62
CA LEU A 92 -6.99 0.94 -20.50
C LEU A 92 -6.52 -0.47 -20.18
N VAL A 93 -7.48 -1.39 -20.17
CA VAL A 93 -7.28 -2.83 -19.98
C VAL A 93 -8.11 -3.52 -21.04
N ASP A 94 -7.48 -4.43 -21.77
CA ASP A 94 -8.17 -5.34 -22.70
C ASP A 94 -8.94 -6.37 -21.88
N THR A 95 -10.13 -6.74 -22.34
CA THR A 95 -10.94 -7.80 -21.71
C THR A 95 -10.67 -9.17 -22.31
N ASP A 96 -10.01 -9.23 -23.49
CA ASP A 96 -9.59 -10.50 -24.10
C ASP A 96 -8.24 -10.98 -23.56
N ASP A 97 -8.24 -11.38 -22.29
CA ASP A 97 -7.04 -11.75 -21.53
C ASP A 97 -6.63 -13.23 -21.71
N LYS A 98 -6.54 -13.71 -22.96
CA LYS A 98 -6.24 -15.14 -23.22
C LYS A 98 -4.79 -15.52 -22.89
N THR A 99 -3.85 -14.77 -23.43
CA THR A 99 -2.41 -15.08 -23.40
C THR A 99 -1.58 -14.08 -22.62
N TYR A 100 -2.04 -12.83 -22.58
CA TYR A 100 -1.46 -11.74 -21.81
C TYR A 100 -2.60 -10.91 -21.26
N HIS A 101 -2.42 -10.33 -20.08
CA HIS A 101 -3.20 -9.15 -19.75
C HIS A 101 -2.60 -7.97 -20.47
N SER A 102 -3.35 -7.35 -21.38
CA SER A 102 -2.87 -6.25 -22.21
C SER A 102 -3.58 -4.95 -21.86
N GLY A 103 -2.90 -3.82 -22.04
CA GLY A 103 -3.49 -2.53 -21.72
C GLY A 103 -2.63 -1.35 -22.14
N TYR A 104 -3.05 -0.16 -21.70
CA TYR A 104 -2.26 1.05 -21.82
C TYR A 104 -2.19 1.77 -20.48
N MET A 105 -1.02 2.37 -20.25
CA MET A 105 -0.81 3.31 -19.16
C MET A 105 -0.40 4.68 -19.70
N TYR A 106 -0.77 5.72 -18.95
CA TYR A 106 -0.45 7.10 -19.26
C TYR A 106 0.42 7.72 -18.17
N LEU A 107 1.35 8.57 -18.55
CA LEU A 107 2.24 9.26 -17.62
C LEU A 107 1.44 10.24 -16.77
N CYS A 108 1.56 10.13 -15.44
CA CYS A 108 1.00 11.13 -14.53
C CYS A 108 1.91 12.35 -14.50
N THR A 109 1.33 13.53 -14.66
CA THR A 109 2.07 14.80 -14.77
C THR A 109 1.74 15.76 -13.65
N VAL A 110 0.66 15.51 -12.90
CA VAL A 110 0.16 16.43 -11.86
C VAL A 110 -0.04 15.67 -10.55
N PRO A 111 0.56 16.12 -9.43
CA PRO A 111 0.16 15.68 -8.10
C PRO A 111 -1.07 16.46 -7.65
N LEU A 112 -2.26 15.84 -7.72
CA LEU A 112 -3.48 16.46 -7.24
C LEU A 112 -3.57 16.32 -5.71
N ARG A 113 -3.66 17.47 -5.01
CA ARG A 113 -3.66 17.53 -3.55
C ARG A 113 -4.92 18.19 -3.01
N TRP A 114 -5.50 17.63 -1.95
CA TRP A 114 -6.64 18.21 -1.25
C TRP A 114 -6.71 17.74 0.21
N GLN A 115 -7.48 18.45 1.02
CA GLN A 115 -7.83 18.00 2.36
C GLN A 115 -9.15 17.20 2.32
N ASN A 116 -9.16 16.00 2.90
CA ASN A 116 -10.39 15.23 3.01
C ASN A 116 -11.26 15.70 4.19
N SER A 117 -12.43 15.08 4.37
CA SER A 117 -13.38 15.44 5.43
C SER A 117 -12.86 15.19 6.85
N GLU A 118 -11.81 14.39 7.01
CA GLU A 118 -11.18 14.06 8.29
C GLU A 118 -10.01 15.01 8.60
N GLY A 119 -9.72 15.98 7.71
CA GLY A 119 -8.62 16.91 7.87
C GLY A 119 -7.29 16.41 7.30
N LYS A 120 -7.23 15.18 6.80
CA LYS A 120 -6.01 14.59 6.23
C LYS A 120 -5.73 15.14 4.84
N ILE A 121 -4.48 15.50 4.58
CA ILE A 121 -4.01 15.87 3.24
C ILE A 121 -3.83 14.59 2.41
N ILE A 122 -4.51 14.55 1.28
CA ILE A 122 -4.47 13.46 0.31
C ILE A 122 -3.77 13.94 -0.94
N GLU A 123 -2.86 13.12 -1.44
CA GLU A 123 -2.20 13.31 -2.73
C GLU A 123 -2.51 12.12 -3.66
N ARG A 124 -2.82 12.43 -4.92
CA ARG A 124 -2.95 11.44 -6.00
C ARG A 124 -2.30 11.97 -7.26
N TYR A 125 -1.44 11.17 -7.87
CA TYR A 125 -0.85 11.48 -9.16
C TYR A 125 -1.88 11.25 -10.27
N VAL A 126 -2.03 12.22 -11.16
CA VAL A 126 -3.06 12.17 -12.21
C VAL A 126 -2.46 12.40 -13.58
N TYR A 127 -3.07 11.79 -14.58
CA TYR A 127 -2.81 12.11 -15.98
C TYR A 127 -3.65 13.33 -16.37
N ALA A 128 -2.99 14.40 -16.81
CA ALA A 128 -3.63 15.66 -17.20
C ALA A 128 -3.65 15.84 -18.72
N GLU A 129 -4.76 16.35 -19.23
CA GLU A 129 -4.99 16.67 -20.62
C GLU A 129 -5.57 18.07 -20.78
N ASP A 130 -5.29 18.71 -21.91
CA ASP A 130 -5.89 20.01 -22.26
C ASP A 130 -7.32 19.81 -22.79
N PHE A 131 -8.31 20.34 -22.05
CA PHE A 131 -9.73 20.29 -22.37
C PHE A 131 -10.28 21.64 -22.87
N THR A 132 -9.41 22.66 -23.04
CA THR A 132 -9.78 24.02 -23.48
C THR A 132 -10.57 24.02 -24.79
N LYS A 133 -10.33 23.04 -25.68
CA LYS A 133 -11.02 22.91 -26.97
C LYS A 133 -12.53 22.63 -26.90
N TYR A 134 -13.05 22.26 -25.72
CA TYR A 134 -14.48 21.98 -25.53
C TYR A 134 -15.30 23.18 -25.03
N SER A 135 -14.70 24.37 -24.88
CA SER A 135 -15.39 25.54 -24.31
C SER A 135 -16.10 26.46 -25.30
N ASN A 136 -16.20 26.09 -26.58
CA ASN A 136 -16.84 26.92 -27.60
C ASN A 136 -18.32 27.23 -27.25
N GLY A 137 -18.57 28.53 -27.04
CA GLY A 137 -19.75 29.15 -26.43
C GLY A 137 -21.12 28.90 -27.08
N VAL A 138 -22.19 29.00 -26.29
CA VAL A 138 -22.89 30.27 -26.00
C VAL A 138 -23.61 30.10 -24.66
N THR A 139 -23.36 30.98 -23.69
CA THR A 139 -24.27 31.16 -22.54
C THR A 139 -24.47 32.65 -22.33
N GLY A 140 -25.74 33.04 -22.19
CA GLY A 140 -26.22 34.38 -22.50
C GLY A 140 -25.61 35.55 -21.72
N ASN A 141 -25.59 36.69 -22.41
CA ASN A 141 -25.59 38.07 -21.94
C ASN A 141 -24.48 38.64 -21.06
N ASN A 142 -23.36 37.97 -20.80
CA ASN A 142 -22.15 38.67 -20.34
C ASN A 142 -20.89 37.99 -20.87
N THR A 143 -20.22 38.62 -21.83
CA THR A 143 -18.91 38.18 -22.33
C THR A 143 -17.84 38.58 -21.31
N ILE A 144 -17.61 37.75 -20.29
CA ILE A 144 -16.35 37.82 -19.54
C ILE A 144 -15.37 36.93 -20.26
N THR A 145 -14.40 37.53 -20.95
CA THR A 145 -13.28 36.81 -21.56
C THR A 145 -12.33 36.38 -20.45
N ILE A 146 -12.72 35.35 -19.70
CA ILE A 146 -11.80 34.65 -18.80
C ILE A 146 -10.98 33.71 -19.69
N GLY A 147 -9.66 33.69 -19.53
CA GLY A 147 -8.80 32.72 -20.20
C GLY A 147 -9.28 31.31 -19.84
N ASP A 148 -9.91 30.62 -20.80
CA ASP A 148 -10.71 29.42 -20.56
C ASP A 148 -9.85 28.15 -20.57
N ASN A 149 -8.70 28.21 -19.88
CA ASN A 149 -7.85 27.04 -19.74
C ASN A 149 -8.60 26.01 -18.90
N GLN A 150 -8.83 24.83 -19.48
CA GLN A 150 -9.49 23.73 -18.79
C GLN A 150 -8.60 22.50 -18.82
N TYR A 151 -8.48 21.84 -17.66
CA TYR A 151 -7.79 20.56 -17.56
C TYR A 151 -8.80 19.42 -17.48
N GLY A 152 -8.56 18.37 -18.25
CA GLY A 152 -9.13 17.05 -18.02
C GLY A 152 -8.15 16.22 -17.21
N LEU A 153 -8.55 15.78 -16.02
CA LEU A 153 -7.71 14.92 -15.17
C LEU A 153 -8.29 13.52 -15.12
N THR A 154 -7.48 12.51 -15.41
CA THR A 154 -7.84 11.09 -15.24
C THR A 154 -7.27 10.57 -13.94
N LEU A 155 -8.14 10.02 -13.09
CA LEU A 155 -7.81 9.50 -11.76
C LEU A 155 -8.26 8.05 -11.60
N PRO A 156 -7.60 7.26 -10.74
CA PRO A 156 -8.14 5.98 -10.28
C PRO A 156 -9.39 6.18 -9.44
N VAL A 157 -10.29 5.19 -9.43
CA VAL A 157 -11.47 5.16 -8.57
C VAL A 157 -11.15 4.41 -7.27
N ASP A 158 -10.86 5.16 -6.21
CA ASP A 158 -10.55 4.65 -4.87
C ASP A 158 -11.50 5.24 -3.80
N SER A 159 -11.24 4.98 -2.52
CA SER A 159 -12.09 5.46 -1.41
C SER A 159 -12.10 6.99 -1.26
N GLU A 160 -11.02 7.67 -1.62
CA GLU A 160 -10.87 9.12 -1.51
C GLU A 160 -11.38 9.82 -2.77
N THR A 161 -11.04 9.32 -3.97
CA THR A 161 -11.45 9.93 -5.23
C THR A 161 -12.96 9.81 -5.47
N LYS A 162 -13.62 8.78 -4.92
CA LYS A 162 -15.08 8.66 -4.91
C LYS A 162 -15.78 9.84 -4.21
N LYS A 163 -15.13 10.45 -3.21
CA LYS A 163 -15.65 11.57 -2.42
C LYS A 163 -15.51 12.92 -3.15
N LEU A 164 -14.77 12.98 -4.26
CA LEU A 164 -14.64 14.20 -5.05
C LEU A 164 -15.99 14.63 -5.64
N LYS A 165 -16.36 15.87 -5.35
CA LYS A 165 -17.61 16.50 -5.78
C LYS A 165 -17.34 17.77 -6.55
N ARG A 166 -18.36 18.24 -7.29
CA ARG A 166 -18.32 19.55 -7.93
C ARG A 166 -18.08 20.64 -6.89
N ASP A 167 -17.48 21.72 -7.36
CA ASP A 167 -17.10 22.90 -6.57
C ASP A 167 -15.95 22.68 -5.58
N MET A 168 -15.34 21.49 -5.54
CA MET A 168 -14.04 21.34 -4.90
C MET A 168 -12.96 22.08 -5.69
N ARG A 169 -12.06 22.74 -4.97
CA ARG A 169 -10.99 23.60 -5.51
C ARG A 169 -9.64 22.92 -5.28
N PHE A 170 -8.72 23.07 -6.23
CA PHE A 170 -7.41 22.44 -6.21
C PHE A 170 -6.37 23.43 -6.76
N PRO A 171 -5.18 23.54 -6.14
CA PRO A 171 -4.07 24.26 -6.74
C PRO A 171 -3.47 23.43 -7.88
N LEU A 172 -3.29 24.06 -9.04
CA LEU A 172 -2.64 23.46 -10.21
C LEU A 172 -1.62 24.47 -10.74
N ASP A 173 -0.47 24.54 -10.07
CA ASP A 173 0.63 25.44 -10.39
C ASP A 173 1.95 24.84 -9.86
N PHE A 174 3.07 25.54 -10.04
CA PHE A 174 4.34 25.20 -9.44
C PHE A 174 4.28 25.25 -7.90
N ASP A 175 4.97 24.31 -7.26
CA ASP A 175 4.98 24.17 -5.80
C ASP A 175 5.60 25.39 -5.06
N ASP A 176 6.49 26.14 -5.73
CA ASP A 176 7.14 27.34 -5.21
C ASP A 176 6.39 28.64 -5.51
N SER A 177 5.22 28.57 -6.16
CA SER A 177 4.38 29.74 -6.44
C SER A 177 3.92 30.42 -5.13
N GLU A 178 4.14 31.74 -5.04
CA GLU A 178 3.65 32.55 -3.92
C GLU A 178 2.11 32.64 -3.90
N GLN A 179 1.51 32.60 -5.09
CA GLN A 179 0.07 32.61 -5.29
C GLN A 179 -0.29 31.64 -6.42
N PRO A 180 -0.68 30.40 -6.10
CA PRO A 180 -0.91 29.37 -7.11
C PRO A 180 -2.18 29.66 -7.92
N ASP A 181 -2.16 29.27 -9.19
CA ASP A 181 -3.38 29.14 -9.98
C ASP A 181 -4.30 28.06 -9.40
N ILE A 182 -5.56 28.45 -9.17
CA ILE A 182 -6.58 27.56 -8.59
C ILE A 182 -7.55 27.11 -9.68
N TYR A 183 -7.94 25.85 -9.60
CA TYR A 183 -8.94 25.27 -10.46
C TYR A 183 -10.03 24.58 -9.66
N LYS A 184 -11.27 24.71 -10.13
CA LYS A 184 -12.45 24.12 -9.55
C LYS A 184 -12.94 22.94 -10.38
N LEU A 185 -13.33 21.87 -9.70
CA LEU A 185 -13.97 20.71 -10.33
C LEU A 185 -15.37 21.09 -10.80
N THR A 186 -15.55 21.21 -12.10
CA THR A 186 -16.84 21.58 -12.73
C THR A 186 -17.59 20.37 -13.26
N ASN A 187 -16.89 19.32 -13.68
CA ASN A 187 -17.53 18.10 -14.19
C ASN A 187 -16.83 16.81 -13.77
N ARG A 188 -17.59 15.70 -13.76
CA ARG A 188 -17.08 14.36 -13.49
C ARG A 188 -17.76 13.32 -14.37
N LYS A 189 -16.96 12.51 -15.05
CA LYS A 189 -17.37 11.37 -15.87
C LYS A 189 -16.87 10.09 -15.22
N VAL A 190 -17.67 9.56 -14.29
CA VAL A 190 -17.26 8.46 -13.39
C VAL A 190 -17.38 7.08 -14.03
N LYS A 191 -18.24 6.92 -15.04
CA LYS A 191 -18.63 5.61 -15.58
C LYS A 191 -18.08 5.32 -16.99
N LEU A 192 -17.22 6.18 -17.53
CA LEU A 192 -16.63 5.96 -18.86
C LEU A 192 -15.70 4.74 -18.87
N SER A 193 -14.99 4.50 -17.78
CA SER A 193 -13.95 3.47 -17.66
C SER A 193 -14.06 2.77 -16.31
N ASP A 194 -15.23 2.23 -16.00
CA ASP A 194 -15.54 1.54 -14.75
C ASP A 194 -15.77 0.04 -14.97
N ASN A 195 -14.75 -0.76 -14.70
CA ASN A 195 -14.75 -2.21 -14.81
C ASN A 195 -14.89 -2.91 -13.45
N GLN A 196 -15.36 -2.19 -12.42
CA GLN A 196 -15.48 -2.75 -11.06
C GLN A 196 -16.48 -3.91 -10.99
N TYR A 197 -17.50 -3.94 -11.85
CA TYR A 197 -18.52 -5.00 -11.85
C TYR A 197 -17.95 -6.40 -12.15
N PHE A 198 -16.79 -6.48 -12.80
CA PHE A 198 -16.07 -7.72 -13.08
C PHE A 198 -14.65 -7.73 -12.49
N GLY A 199 -14.39 -6.84 -11.52
CA GLY A 199 -13.16 -6.86 -10.73
C GLY A 199 -11.89 -6.45 -11.50
N ARG A 200 -12.01 -5.59 -12.52
CA ARG A 200 -10.85 -5.05 -13.28
C ARG A 200 -10.62 -3.56 -13.04
N GLY A 201 -11.04 -3.05 -11.88
CA GLY A 201 -10.77 -1.68 -11.43
C GLY A 201 -11.57 -0.60 -12.16
N GLY A 202 -11.17 0.65 -12.03
CA GLY A 202 -11.83 1.74 -12.75
C GLY A 202 -11.08 3.07 -12.65
N THR A 203 -11.27 3.92 -13.65
CA THR A 203 -10.80 5.30 -13.68
C THR A 203 -11.97 6.25 -13.90
N MET A 204 -11.80 7.51 -13.51
CA MET A 204 -12.75 8.58 -13.79
C MET A 204 -12.04 9.78 -14.38
N VAL A 205 -12.76 10.52 -15.21
CA VAL A 205 -12.27 11.77 -15.78
C VAL A 205 -13.01 12.93 -15.13
N VAL A 206 -12.27 13.90 -14.60
CA VAL A 206 -12.82 15.14 -14.04
C VAL A 206 -12.38 16.33 -14.88
N THR A 207 -13.24 17.33 -14.97
CA THR A 207 -12.93 18.59 -15.68
C THR A 207 -12.73 19.68 -14.65
N MET A 208 -11.63 20.39 -14.81
CA MET A 208 -11.17 21.47 -13.95
C MET A 208 -11.22 22.77 -14.75
N SER A 209 -11.84 23.79 -14.17
CA SER A 209 -11.95 25.13 -14.75
C SER A 209 -11.30 26.13 -13.82
N PHE A 210 -10.66 27.16 -14.37
CA PHE A 210 -9.98 28.20 -13.59
C PHE A 210 -10.90 28.83 -12.53
N ASP A 211 -10.36 29.10 -11.36
CA ASP A 211 -11.05 29.73 -10.23
C ASP A 211 -10.11 30.72 -9.52
N ALA A 212 -10.68 31.71 -8.84
CA ALA A 212 -9.88 32.73 -8.18
C ALA A 212 -9.21 32.19 -6.92
N PHE A 213 -7.96 32.56 -6.66
CA PHE A 213 -7.27 32.28 -5.39
C PHE A 213 -7.91 33.05 -4.23
N ASN A 214 -8.08 32.39 -3.08
CA ASN A 214 -8.65 32.96 -1.86
C ASN A 214 -7.61 32.97 -0.73
N THR A 215 -7.05 34.14 -0.42
CA THR A 215 -6.03 34.31 0.63
C THR A 215 -6.48 33.88 2.04
N ASN A 216 -7.78 33.88 2.32
CA ASN A 216 -8.31 33.52 3.63
C ASN A 216 -8.47 32.01 3.79
N GLU A 217 -8.82 31.30 2.72
CA GLU A 217 -9.21 29.89 2.75
C GLU A 217 -8.13 28.97 2.16
N ASP A 218 -7.37 29.45 1.18
CA ASP A 218 -6.29 28.68 0.54
C ASP A 218 -5.00 28.91 1.32
N LYS A 219 -4.37 27.82 1.79
CA LYS A 219 -3.22 27.88 2.69
C LYS A 219 -2.08 27.00 2.20
N LYS A 220 -0.86 27.45 2.45
CA LYS A 220 0.35 26.65 2.31
C LYS A 220 0.55 25.83 3.59
N VAL A 221 0.75 24.53 3.45
CA VAL A 221 0.86 23.56 4.55
C VAL A 221 2.12 22.73 4.35
N VAL A 222 2.78 22.38 5.44
CA VAL A 222 3.95 21.49 5.44
C VAL A 222 3.47 20.04 5.58
N MET A 223 3.79 19.19 4.61
CA MET A 223 3.51 17.75 4.65
C MET A 223 4.51 17.00 5.56
N GLU A 224 4.22 15.75 5.90
CA GLU A 224 5.08 14.91 6.77
C GLU A 224 6.50 14.71 6.22
N ASN A 225 6.66 14.75 4.90
CA ASN A 225 7.95 14.66 4.21
C ASN A 225 8.73 16.00 4.21
N GLY A 226 8.20 17.05 4.84
CA GLY A 226 8.79 18.40 4.89
C GLY A 226 8.50 19.28 3.66
N GLN A 227 7.76 18.78 2.67
CA GLN A 227 7.39 19.56 1.49
C GLN A 227 6.28 20.56 1.83
N GLU A 228 6.45 21.81 1.40
CA GLU A 228 5.40 22.82 1.49
C GLU A 228 4.49 22.73 0.26
N VAL A 229 3.18 22.61 0.48
CA VAL A 229 2.18 22.48 -0.58
C VAL A 229 1.00 23.39 -0.33
N TRP A 230 0.40 23.89 -1.40
CA TRP A 230 -0.87 24.62 -1.31
C TRP A 230 -2.05 23.67 -1.20
N ILE A 231 -3.02 24.05 -0.37
CA ILE A 231 -4.30 23.36 -0.21
C ILE A 231 -5.42 24.39 -0.22
N CYS A 232 -6.38 24.20 -1.12
CA CYS A 232 -7.56 25.06 -1.18
C CYS A 232 -8.55 24.74 -0.07
N ASN A 233 -9.31 25.76 0.36
CA ASN A 233 -10.34 25.63 1.39
C ASN A 233 -9.84 24.89 2.64
N TYR A 234 -8.58 25.14 3.02
CA TYR A 234 -7.91 24.42 4.09
C TYR A 234 -8.61 24.71 5.41
N ASN A 235 -9.15 23.66 6.02
CA ASN A 235 -9.85 23.75 7.27
C ASN A 235 -8.93 23.36 8.42
N ASN A 236 -8.46 24.36 9.16
CA ASN A 236 -7.62 24.17 10.34
C ASN A 236 -8.42 23.64 11.56
N SER A 237 -9.76 23.73 11.54
CA SER A 237 -10.62 23.15 12.59
C SER A 237 -10.75 21.63 12.46
N ALA A 238 -10.50 21.12 11.25
CA ALA A 238 -10.13 19.74 11.00
C ALA A 238 -8.60 19.71 10.82
N SER A 239 -7.85 20.15 11.83
CA SER A 239 -6.60 19.43 12.06
C SER A 239 -7.02 17.96 12.13
N PRO A 240 -6.37 17.04 11.39
CA PRO A 240 -6.48 15.66 11.82
C PRO A 240 -6.16 15.73 13.31
N LEU A 241 -6.99 15.13 14.17
CA LEU A 241 -6.52 14.79 15.51
C LEU A 241 -5.07 14.32 15.30
N PRO A 242 -4.06 14.93 15.96
CA PRO A 242 -2.66 14.53 15.79
C PRO A 242 -2.67 13.02 15.71
N PRO A 243 -2.13 12.46 14.61
CA PRO A 243 -2.54 11.16 14.05
C PRO A 243 -2.99 10.30 15.19
N THR A 244 -4.30 9.95 15.26
CA THR A 244 -4.79 9.00 16.27
C THR A 244 -3.67 7.98 16.36
N PRO A 245 -2.95 7.89 17.50
CA PRO A 245 -1.72 7.11 17.55
C PRO A 245 -2.09 5.80 16.90
N SER A 246 -1.37 5.42 15.82
CA SER A 246 -1.50 4.12 15.18
C SER A 246 -1.90 3.15 16.26
N GLU A 247 -3.10 2.53 16.18
CA GLU A 247 -3.76 1.81 17.30
C GLU A 247 -2.69 1.40 18.27
N PRO A 248 -2.66 1.98 19.50
CA PRO A 248 -1.47 1.97 20.33
C PRO A 248 -0.91 0.58 20.21
N ASN A 249 0.26 0.47 19.59
CA ASN A 249 1.01 -0.77 19.64
C ASN A 249 1.06 -1.03 21.14
N GLU A 250 0.25 -1.97 21.64
CA GLU A 250 -0.06 -2.16 23.08
C GLU A 250 1.16 -2.76 23.80
N THR A 251 2.33 -2.21 23.49
CA THR A 251 3.63 -2.58 24.00
C THR A 251 4.43 -1.36 24.42
N THR A 252 4.09 -0.12 24.02
CA THR A 252 4.86 1.07 24.44
C THR A 252 4.60 1.53 25.87
N ASP A 253 3.55 1.05 26.52
CA ASP A 253 3.19 1.39 27.91
C ASP A 253 3.18 0.17 28.84
N LEU A 254 3.49 -1.00 28.28
CA LEU A 254 3.53 -2.26 29.00
C LEU A 254 4.90 -2.39 29.67
N ARG A 255 4.94 -2.35 31.01
CA ARG A 255 6.11 -2.76 31.78
C ARG A 255 5.95 -4.23 32.15
N CYS A 256 7.03 -5.00 32.01
CA CYS A 256 7.05 -6.42 32.34
C CYS A 256 8.14 -6.67 33.38
N VAL A 257 7.80 -7.45 34.41
CA VAL A 257 8.76 -7.91 35.41
C VAL A 257 8.64 -9.42 35.55
N ILE A 258 9.78 -10.09 35.49
CA ILE A 258 9.91 -11.52 35.78
C ILE A 258 10.17 -11.67 37.27
N SER A 259 9.22 -12.24 38.00
CA SER A 259 9.34 -12.52 39.43
C SER A 259 9.75 -13.97 39.66
N GLY A 260 10.86 -14.17 40.35
CA GLY A 260 11.41 -15.48 40.70
C GLY A 260 12.81 -15.37 41.27
N ASN A 261 13.34 -16.47 41.81
CA ASN A 261 14.69 -16.48 42.37
C ASN A 261 15.74 -16.52 41.24
N THR A 262 16.69 -15.59 41.25
CA THR A 262 17.78 -15.53 40.26
C THR A 262 18.82 -16.64 40.41
N ASN A 263 18.73 -17.44 41.48
CA ASN A 263 19.55 -18.62 41.68
C ASN A 263 18.74 -19.91 41.48
N LEU A 264 19.10 -20.70 40.47
CA LEU A 264 18.53 -22.02 40.20
C LEU A 264 19.47 -23.09 40.74
N LYS A 265 19.00 -23.88 41.72
CA LYS A 265 19.77 -24.99 42.27
C LYS A 265 19.69 -26.22 41.34
N ASN A 266 20.81 -26.86 41.05
CA ASN A 266 20.85 -28.07 40.22
C ASN A 266 19.92 -29.16 40.78
N GLY A 267 19.13 -29.80 39.93
CA GLY A 267 18.14 -30.81 40.30
C GLY A 267 16.83 -30.25 40.90
N TYR A 268 16.70 -28.94 41.13
CA TYR A 268 15.47 -28.33 41.64
C TYR A 268 14.70 -27.58 40.55
N ARG A 269 13.40 -27.84 40.49
CA ARG A 269 12.49 -27.06 39.65
C ARG A 269 12.20 -25.72 40.32
N ARG A 270 12.30 -24.63 39.56
CA ARG A 270 11.88 -23.29 39.97
C ARG A 270 10.87 -22.71 39.00
N SER A 271 9.86 -22.08 39.56
CA SER A 271 8.82 -21.38 38.80
C SER A 271 9.13 -19.89 38.75
N TYR A 272 9.01 -19.31 37.56
CA TYR A 272 9.09 -17.88 37.32
C TYR A 272 7.74 -17.40 36.84
N THR A 273 7.31 -16.23 37.31
CA THR A 273 6.01 -15.65 36.96
C THR A 273 6.22 -14.31 36.28
N VAL A 274 5.52 -14.06 35.18
CA VAL A 274 5.49 -12.75 34.55
C VAL A 274 4.36 -11.89 35.11
N ILE A 275 4.68 -10.63 35.39
CA ILE A 275 3.72 -9.61 35.81
C ILE A 275 3.82 -8.45 34.84
N PHE A 276 2.67 -8.05 34.29
CA PHE A 276 2.55 -6.89 33.42
C PHE A 276 1.91 -5.73 34.19
N SER A 277 2.40 -4.52 33.96
CA SER A 277 1.85 -3.31 34.57
C SER A 277 1.86 -2.13 33.59
N ASP A 278 0.95 -1.19 33.79
CA ASP A 278 0.94 0.07 33.03
C ASP A 278 2.02 1.06 33.52
N LYS A 279 2.06 2.25 32.91
CA LYS A 279 2.98 3.33 33.30
C LYS A 279 2.78 3.85 34.74
N ASP A 280 1.56 3.73 35.26
CA ASP A 280 1.15 4.19 36.59
C ASP A 280 1.37 3.12 37.67
N GLY A 281 1.80 1.91 37.28
CA GLY A 281 2.13 0.79 38.17
C GLY A 281 0.94 -0.12 38.49
N ASN A 282 -0.18 0.02 37.78
CA ASN A 282 -1.32 -0.88 37.96
C ASN A 282 -1.08 -2.20 37.23
N VAL A 283 -1.42 -3.32 37.87
CA VAL A 283 -1.25 -4.66 37.30
C VAL A 283 -2.26 -4.89 36.17
N ILE A 284 -1.75 -5.30 35.01
CA ILE A 284 -2.54 -5.66 33.82
C ILE A 284 -2.76 -7.18 33.81
N ASP A 285 -3.95 -7.61 33.42
CA ASP A 285 -4.26 -9.03 33.25
C ASP A 285 -3.45 -9.63 32.08
N TRP A 286 -2.69 -10.68 32.37
CA TRP A 286 -1.82 -11.36 31.41
C TRP A 286 -2.60 -12.07 30.30
N GLN A 287 -3.88 -12.39 30.51
CA GLN A 287 -4.71 -13.09 29.51
C GLN A 287 -4.97 -12.24 28.26
N ASN A 288 -4.88 -10.92 28.40
CA ASN A 288 -5.08 -9.98 27.29
C ASN A 288 -3.78 -9.67 26.53
N ILE A 289 -2.65 -10.28 26.92
CA ILE A 289 -1.33 -10.00 26.37
C ILE A 289 -0.78 -11.24 25.66
N ASN A 290 -0.49 -11.10 24.37
CA ASN A 290 0.11 -12.19 23.58
C ASN A 290 1.65 -12.23 23.76
N PHE A 291 2.10 -12.74 24.92
CA PHE A 291 3.52 -12.87 25.25
C PHE A 291 4.03 -14.31 25.08
N LYS A 292 5.36 -14.44 24.94
CA LYS A 292 6.07 -15.73 24.89
C LYS A 292 7.31 -15.70 25.76
N TRP A 293 7.62 -16.82 26.40
CA TRP A 293 8.90 -17.02 27.09
C TRP A 293 9.99 -17.39 26.07
N ASN A 294 11.17 -16.80 26.23
CA ASN A 294 12.38 -17.14 25.48
C ASN A 294 13.55 -17.36 26.44
N ILE A 295 14.40 -18.34 26.16
CA ILE A 295 15.60 -18.60 26.96
C ILE A 295 16.81 -18.58 26.05
N VAL A 296 17.73 -17.66 26.32
CA VAL A 296 19.02 -17.56 25.62
C VAL A 296 20.05 -18.39 26.37
N ASN A 297 20.80 -19.21 25.65
CA ASN A 297 21.66 -20.30 26.16
C ASN A 297 20.89 -21.48 26.78
N ASN A 298 19.92 -22.03 26.04
CA ASN A 298 19.07 -23.17 26.42
C ASN A 298 19.76 -24.56 26.31
N SER A 299 21.08 -24.67 26.48
CA SER A 299 21.74 -25.98 26.38
C SER A 299 21.45 -26.84 27.62
N GLY A 300 20.45 -27.73 27.55
CA GLY A 300 20.16 -28.74 28.57
C GLY A 300 19.15 -28.36 29.65
N LEU A 301 18.34 -27.30 29.46
CA LEU A 301 17.27 -26.94 30.39
C LEU A 301 15.97 -27.68 30.04
N ILE A 302 15.27 -28.17 31.07
CA ILE A 302 13.92 -28.72 30.96
C ILE A 302 12.94 -27.62 31.37
N THR A 303 12.14 -27.14 30.41
CA THR A 303 11.25 -26.00 30.60
C THR A 303 9.79 -26.39 30.37
N ASN A 304 8.89 -25.96 31.25
CA ASN A 304 7.46 -26.13 31.09
C ASN A 304 6.73 -24.81 31.34
N ALA A 305 6.23 -24.18 30.27
CA ALA A 305 5.46 -22.94 30.36
C ALA A 305 3.96 -23.24 30.46
N TYR A 306 3.28 -22.58 31.40
CA TYR A 306 1.84 -22.70 31.61
C TYR A 306 1.29 -21.38 32.18
N GLU A 307 0.18 -20.90 31.64
CA GLU A 307 -0.42 -19.61 32.02
C GLU A 307 0.62 -18.46 31.95
N ASN A 308 0.74 -17.66 33.01
CA ASN A 308 1.76 -16.63 33.17
C ASN A 308 3.05 -17.11 33.86
N LYS A 309 3.29 -18.43 33.88
CA LYS A 309 4.44 -19.03 34.55
C LYS A 309 5.29 -19.89 33.63
N ILE A 310 6.54 -20.04 34.01
CA ILE A 310 7.45 -21.02 33.43
C ILE A 310 8.21 -21.74 34.53
N ASP A 311 8.13 -23.06 34.53
CA ASP A 311 8.97 -23.93 35.34
C ASP A 311 10.26 -24.23 34.58
N ILE A 312 11.39 -24.01 35.24
CA ILE A 312 12.70 -24.33 34.73
C ILE A 312 13.36 -25.32 35.69
N LEU A 313 13.80 -26.44 35.13
CA LEU A 313 14.61 -27.44 35.80
C LEU A 313 15.92 -27.57 35.03
N PHE A 314 17.01 -27.59 35.79
CA PHE A 314 18.32 -27.88 35.28
C PHE A 314 18.84 -29.11 36.02
N ASP A 315 19.35 -30.09 35.27
CA ASP A 315 19.79 -31.39 35.81
C ASP A 315 21.05 -31.85 35.04
N ASN A 316 22.13 -31.07 35.18
CA ASN A 316 23.42 -31.39 34.58
C ASN A 316 24.57 -30.77 35.39
N GLU A 317 25.34 -31.59 36.08
CA GLU A 317 26.42 -31.14 36.98
C GLU A 317 27.56 -30.40 36.26
N ASP A 318 27.74 -30.59 34.94
CA ASP A 318 28.87 -30.04 34.18
C ASP A 318 28.78 -28.52 33.91
N LEU A 319 27.62 -27.88 34.15
CA LEU A 319 27.43 -26.44 33.91
C LEU A 319 27.07 -25.67 35.19
N ILE A 320 27.37 -26.21 36.37
CA ILE A 320 27.27 -25.48 37.64
C ILE A 320 28.17 -24.24 37.59
N GLY A 321 27.63 -23.07 37.94
CA GLY A 321 28.31 -21.77 37.83
C GLY A 321 28.06 -21.04 36.51
N SER A 322 27.37 -21.65 35.55
CA SER A 322 26.92 -20.97 34.32
C SER A 322 25.63 -20.16 34.56
N SER A 323 25.31 -19.29 33.61
CA SER A 323 24.10 -18.46 33.66
C SER A 323 23.39 -18.39 32.32
N PHE A 324 22.07 -18.33 32.34
CA PHE A 324 21.22 -18.14 31.17
C PHE A 324 20.33 -16.91 31.33
N LEU A 325 19.80 -16.40 30.22
CA LEU A 325 18.86 -15.27 30.23
C LEU A 325 17.45 -15.78 29.99
N LEU A 326 16.56 -15.52 30.93
CA LEU A 326 15.13 -15.72 30.79
C LEU A 326 14.49 -14.41 30.30
N GLN A 327 13.82 -14.47 29.16
CA GLN A 327 13.25 -13.32 28.48
C GLN A 327 11.74 -13.50 28.26
N VAL A 328 11.01 -12.39 28.31
CA VAL A 328 9.61 -12.31 27.89
C VAL A 328 9.55 -11.47 26.63
N ILE A 329 8.99 -12.06 25.56
CA ILE A 329 8.84 -11.43 24.26
C ILE A 329 7.36 -11.09 24.05
N VAL A 330 7.07 -9.84 23.67
CA VAL A 330 5.74 -9.37 23.27
C VAL A 330 5.87 -8.70 21.91
N ALA A 331 4.99 -9.04 20.95
CA ALA A 331 5.02 -8.49 19.59
C ALA A 331 6.38 -8.61 18.84
N GLY A 332 7.25 -9.53 19.26
CA GLY A 332 8.57 -9.75 18.64
C GLY A 332 9.73 -9.00 19.31
N GLU A 333 9.46 -8.16 20.32
CA GLU A 333 10.49 -7.44 21.10
C GLU A 333 10.65 -8.02 22.51
N VAL A 334 11.87 -7.96 23.06
CA VAL A 334 12.17 -8.41 24.43
C VAL A 334 11.73 -7.31 25.41
N LEU A 335 10.70 -7.59 26.20
CA LEU A 335 10.11 -6.61 27.13
C LEU A 335 10.69 -6.70 28.56
N ALA A 336 11.20 -7.88 28.94
CA ALA A 336 11.90 -8.08 30.20
C ALA A 336 12.93 -9.19 30.05
N GLU A 337 14.05 -9.04 30.74
CA GLU A 337 15.09 -10.06 30.85
C GLU A 337 15.52 -10.25 32.30
N SER A 338 15.82 -11.48 32.68
CA SER A 338 16.38 -11.81 33.98
C SER A 338 17.50 -12.82 33.82
N LYS A 339 18.66 -12.51 34.38
CA LYS A 339 19.83 -13.39 34.40
C LYS A 339 19.70 -14.37 35.56
N ILE A 340 19.63 -15.66 35.25
CA ILE A 340 19.55 -16.73 36.22
C ILE A 340 20.89 -17.46 36.27
N THR A 341 21.42 -17.63 37.47
CA THR A 341 22.69 -18.33 37.72
C THR A 341 22.42 -19.71 38.28
N ILE A 342 23.09 -20.72 37.74
CA ILE A 342 22.99 -22.10 38.21
C ILE A 342 23.96 -22.29 39.37
N ILE A 343 23.43 -22.69 40.51
CA ILE A 343 24.18 -22.95 41.75
C ILE A 343 24.07 -24.43 42.15
N GLU A 344 24.99 -24.87 42.99
CA GLU A 344 25.05 -26.24 43.54
C GLU A 344 23.84 -26.62 44.39
#